data_AF-A0A3C0AQB3-F1
#
_entry.id   AF-A0A3C0AQB3-F1
#
_cell.length_a   1.000
_cell.length_b   1.000
_cell.length_c   1.000
_cell.angle_alpha   90.00
_cell.angle_beta   90.00
_cell.angle_gamma   90.00
#
_symmetry.space_group_name_H-M   'P 1'
#
loop_
_entity.id
_entity.type
_entity.pdbx_description
1 polymer ?
#
loop_
_entity_poly.entity_id
_entity_poly.type
_entity_poly.pdbx_seq_one_letter_code
_entity_poly.pdbx_strand_id
1 'polypeptide(L)' 'DFDHARVLSGVATILGHIFPLWLGFRGGKGVATSLGVILVLGPWSTLVAVTGFALTFLLTRIVA' A
#
# COMPACT_ATOMS: atom_id res chain seq x y z
N ASP A 1 -1.31 -8.48 22.71
CA ASP A 1 -1.32 -7.23 21.92
C ASP A 1 -1.76 -7.49 20.49
N PHE A 2 -2.86 -6.87 20.07
CA PHE A 2 -3.41 -7.05 18.72
C PHE A 2 -2.61 -6.32 17.63
N ASP A 3 -1.60 -5.54 18.01
CA ASP A 3 -0.84 -4.70 17.08
C ASP A 3 0.01 -5.53 16.12
N HIS A 4 0.64 -6.61 16.59
CA HIS A 4 1.34 -7.55 15.71
C HIS A 4 0.40 -8.24 14.72
N ALA A 5 -0.82 -8.59 15.15
CA ALA A 5 -1.82 -9.20 14.29
C ALA A 5 -2.30 -8.24 13.19
N ARG A 6 -2.49 -6.95 13.52
CA ARG A 6 -2.82 -5.90 12.55
C ARG A 6 -1.73 -5.74 11.50
N VAL A 7 -0.47 -5.65 11.92
CA VAL A 7 0.66 -5.55 10.98
C VAL A 7 0.75 -6.79 10.09
N LEU A 8 0.61 -7.99 10.67
CA LEU A 8 0.64 -9.24 9.90
C LEU A 8 -0.48 -9.30 8.86
N SER A 9 -1.70 -8.87 9.21
CA SER A 9 -2.81 -8.80 8.27
C SER A 9 -2.56 -7.81 7.13
N GLY A 10 -1.94 -6.66 7.43
CA GLY A 10 -1.55 -5.68 6.43
C GLY A 10 -0.54 -6.25 5.44
N VAL A 11 0.50 -6.91 5.93
CA VAL A 11 1.51 -7.59 5.10
C VAL A 11 0.88 -8.69 4.25
N ALA A 12 0.02 -9.54 4.83
CA ALA A 12 -0.67 -10.59 4.10
C ALA A 12 -1.56 -10.03 2.98
N THR A 13 -2.24 -8.90 3.22
CA THR A 13 -3.09 -8.24 2.22
C THR A 13 -2.27 -7.69 1.05
N ILE A 14 -1.13 -7.06 1.34
CA ILE A 14 -0.20 -6.55 0.30
C ILE A 14 0.36 -7.71 -0.53
N LEU A 15 0.83 -8.78 0.14
CA LEU A 15 1.35 -9.97 -0.54
C LEU A 15 0.30 -10.66 -1.40
N GLY A 16 -0.94 -10.81 -0.91
CA GLY A 16 -2.03 -11.39 -1.68
C GLY A 16 -2.40 -10.58 -2.93
N HIS A 17 -2.16 -9.27 -2.92
CA HIS A 17 -2.37 -8.41 -4.09
C HIS A 17 -1.20 -8.46 -5.09
N ILE A 18 0.04 -8.56 -4.63
CA ILE A 18 1.24 -8.63 -5.50
C ILE A 18 1.37 -10.04 -6.11
N PHE A 19 1.04 -11.07 -5.33
CA PHE A 19 1.15 -12.48 -5.70
C PHE A 19 -0.18 -13.24 -5.54
N PRO A 20 -1.25 -12.85 -6.25
CA PRO A 20 -2.56 -13.50 -6.17
C PRO A 20 -2.51 -14.92 -6.75
N LEU A 21 -2.97 -15.89 -5.95
CA LEU A 21 -2.99 -17.32 -6.31
C LEU A 21 -3.75 -17.61 -7.60
N TRP A 22 -4.85 -16.89 -7.83
CA TRP A 22 -5.78 -17.08 -8.95
C TRP A 22 -5.29 -16.44 -10.26
N LEU A 23 -4.25 -15.60 -10.24
CA LEU A 23 -3.58 -15.06 -11.43
C LEU A 23 -2.19 -15.68 -11.64
N GLY A 24 -1.93 -16.85 -11.06
CA GLY A 24 -0.63 -17.53 -11.17
C GLY A 24 0.50 -16.71 -10.56
N PHE A 25 0.26 -16.06 -9.41
CA PHE A 25 1.22 -15.21 -8.70
C PHE A 25 1.71 -13.99 -9.50
N ARG A 26 0.92 -13.51 -10.46
CA ARG A 26 1.20 -12.28 -11.23
C ARG A 26 0.18 -11.20 -10.89
N GLY A 27 0.52 -10.34 -9.93
CA GLY A 27 -0.32 -9.25 -9.47
C GLY A 27 0.19 -7.86 -9.84
N GLY A 28 -0.34 -6.85 -9.15
CA GLY A 28 0.00 -5.44 -9.35
C GLY A 28 1.16 -4.96 -8.46
N LYS A 29 1.50 -3.67 -8.57
CA LYS A 29 2.58 -3.02 -7.80
C LYS A 29 2.25 -2.79 -6.31
N GLY A 30 1.01 -3.04 -5.87
CA GLY A 30 0.62 -2.93 -4.46
C GLY A 30 0.45 -1.51 -3.91
N VAL A 31 0.54 -0.45 -4.73
CA VAL A 31 0.48 0.95 -4.26
C VAL A 31 -0.83 1.27 -3.53
N ALA A 32 -1.98 1.00 -4.16
CA ALA A 32 -3.28 1.27 -3.56
C ALA A 32 -3.54 0.43 -2.29
N THR A 33 -3.10 -0.84 -2.32
CA THR A 33 -3.26 -1.78 -1.21
C THR A 33 -2.44 -1.35 0.00
N SER A 34 -1.18 -0.95 -0.21
CA SER A 34 -0.30 -0.42 0.84
C SER A 34 -0.81 0.89 1.41
N LEU A 35 -1.36 1.78 0.57
CA LEU A 35 -1.99 3.03 1.03
C LEU A 35 -3.16 2.73 1.96
N GLY A 36 -4.04 1.79 1.59
CA GLY A 36 -5.16 1.36 2.45
C GLY A 36 -4.70 0.78 3.80
N VAL A 37 -3.65 -0.04 3.81
CA VAL A 37 -3.07 -0.61 5.04
C VAL A 37 -2.51 0.48 5.95
N ILE A 38 -1.70 1.39 5.40
CA ILE A 38 -1.07 2.46 6.20
C ILE A 38 -2.13 3.47 6.65
N LEU A 39 -3.21 3.68 5.90
CA LEU A 39 -4.32 4.56 6.31
C LEU A 39 -4.93 4.11 7.65
N VAL A 40 -5.10 2.81 7.83
CA VAL A 40 -5.65 2.23 9.06
C VAL A 40 -4.61 2.21 10.19
N LEU A 41 -3.35 1.91 9.88
CA LEU A 41 -2.27 1.81 10.89
C LEU A 41 -1.73 3.17 11.34
N GLY A 42 -1.78 4.18 10.47
CA GLY A 42 -1.11 5.46 10.61
C GLY A 42 -1.69 6.50 9.67
N PRO A 43 -2.78 7.19 10.05
CA PRO A 43 -3.40 8.20 9.19
C PRO A 43 -2.46 9.39 8.91
N TRP A 44 -1.59 9.74 9.86
CA TRP A 44 -0.64 10.84 9.68
C TRP A 44 0.49 10.49 8.71
N SER A 45 1.04 9.28 8.79
CA SER A 45 2.05 8.80 7.82
C SER A 45 1.43 8.68 6.42
N THR A 46 0.15 8.31 6.33
CA THR A 46 -0.58 8.27 5.05
C THR A 46 -0.70 9.64 4.42
N LEU A 47 -1.01 10.69 5.19
CA LEU A 47 -1.04 12.07 4.71
C LEU A 47 0.29 12.48 4.09
N VAL A 48 1.41 12.18 4.75
CA VAL A 48 2.77 12.46 4.23
C VAL A 48 3.05 11.67 2.94
N ALA A 49 2.69 10.39 2.89
CA ALA A 49 2.89 9.57 1.71
C ALA A 49 2.06 10.07 0.51
N VAL A 50 0.79 10.41 0.73
CA VAL A 50 -0.11 10.93 -0.31
C VAL A 50 0.35 12.30 -0.80
N THR A 51 0.76 13.20 0.10
CA THR A 51 1.28 14.52 -0.30
C THR A 51 2.60 14.39 -1.08
N GLY A 52 3.51 13.52 -0.65
CA GLY A 52 4.74 13.24 -1.38
C GLY A 52 4.49 12.66 -2.77
N PHE A 53 3.56 11.71 -2.88
CA PHE A 53 3.13 11.15 -4.17
C PHE A 53 2.50 12.23 -5.06
N ALA A 54 1.55 13.00 -4.53
CA ALA A 54 0.86 14.05 -5.28
C ALA A 54 1.85 15.11 -5.79
N LEU A 55 2.79 15.57 -4.95
CA LEU A 55 3.82 16.52 -5.35
C LEU A 55 4.68 15.95 -6.49
N THR A 56 5.16 14.72 -6.34
CA THR A 56 5.99 14.05 -7.36
C THR A 56 5.21 13.87 -8.66
N PHE A 57 3.95 13.45 -8.58
CA PHE A 57 3.06 13.28 -9.72
C PHE A 57 2.74 14.60 -10.43
N LEU A 58 2.50 15.68 -9.68
CA LEU A 58 2.23 17.00 -10.25
C LEU A 58 3.45 17.57 -10.98
N LEU A 59 4.66 17.34 -10.45
CA LEU A 59 5.91 17.82 -11.04
C LEU A 59 6.37 16.98 -12.24
N THR A 60 6.26 15.66 -12.15
CA THR A 60 6.82 14.74 -13.16
C THR A 60 5.80 14.23 -14.17
N ARG A 61 4.50 14.26 -13.84
CA ARG A 61 3.40 13.63 -14.60
C ARG A 61 3.59 12.12 -14.84
N ILE A 62 4.44 11.45 -14.05
CA ILE A 62 4.71 10.02 -14.17
C ILE A 62 4.02 9.28 -13.02
N VAL A 63 3.37 8.16 -13.33
CA VAL A 63 2.84 7.20 -12.36
C VAL A 63 3.71 5.94 -12.42
N ALA A 64 4.65 5.84 -11.48
CA ALA A 64 5.56 4.69 -11.33
C ALA A 64 4.94 3.52 -10.57
#